data_AF-A0AAP5TCB2-F1
#
_entry.id   AF-A0AAP5TCB2-F1
#
_cell.length_a   1.000
_cell.length_b   1.000
_cell.length_c   1.000
_cell.angle_alpha   90.00
_cell.angle_beta   90.00
_cell.angle_gamma   90.00
#
_symmetry.space_group_name_H-M   'P 1'
#
loop_
_entity.id
_entity.type
_entity.pdbx_description
1 polymer ?
#
loop_
_entity_poly.entity_id
_entity_poly.type
_entity_poly.pdbx_seq_one_letter_code
_entity_poly.pdbx_strand_id
1 'polypeptide(L)' 'MRSVKLRKVGTSNVLTVPSSIKPRETEFDVFYGRNGAIVYTPKTKNPFTDENFVRTHQGKLDETLVETELRKDEF' A
#
# COMPACT_ATOMS: atom_id res chain seq x y z
N MET A 1 -17.89 -7.09 8.81
CA MET A 1 -16.66 -7.84 9.16
C MET A 1 -16.77 -9.25 8.60
N ARG A 2 -15.77 -9.77 7.89
CA ARG A 2 -15.76 -11.18 7.44
C ARG A 2 -14.63 -11.93 8.13
N SER A 3 -14.97 -13.02 8.81
CA SER A 3 -14.01 -13.92 9.44
C SER A 3 -13.54 -14.98 8.45
N VAL A 4 -12.26 -15.28 8.43
CA VAL A 4 -11.67 -16.38 7.65
C VAL A 4 -11.04 -17.39 8.59
N LYS A 5 -11.04 -18.66 8.21
CA LYS A 5 -10.48 -19.76 9.02
C LYS A 5 -9.14 -20.19 8.44
N LEU A 6 -8.17 -20.42 9.30
CA LEU A 6 -6.88 -21.00 8.91
C LEU A 6 -7.10 -22.41 8.35
N ARG A 7 -6.51 -22.70 7.19
CA ARG A 7 -6.57 -24.02 6.55
C ARG A 7 -5.17 -24.60 6.42
N LYS A 8 -5.07 -25.92 6.54
CA LYS A 8 -3.84 -26.66 6.27
C LYS A 8 -3.84 -27.12 4.82
N VAL A 9 -2.80 -26.79 4.06
CA VAL A 9 -2.57 -27.23 2.68
C VAL A 9 -1.17 -27.83 2.61
N GLY A 10 -1.09 -29.15 2.47
CA GLY A 10 0.16 -29.88 2.60
C GLY A 10 0.79 -29.67 3.98
N THR A 11 2.01 -29.15 4.00
CA THR A 11 2.77 -28.81 5.21
C THR A 11 2.56 -27.37 5.69
N SER A 12 1.80 -26.55 4.94
CA SER A 12 1.66 -25.12 5.20
C SER A 12 0.28 -24.74 5.74
N ASN A 13 0.22 -23.62 6.46
CA ASN A 13 -1.02 -22.99 6.89
C ASN A 13 -1.35 -21.80 5.99
N VAL A 14 -2.60 -21.69 5.56
CA VAL A 14 -3.06 -20.70 4.58
C VAL A 14 -4.30 -19.97 5.10
N LEU A 15 -4.29 -18.65 4.99
CA LEU A 15 -5.45 -17.79 5.18
C LEU A 15 -6.01 -17.41 3.81
N THR A 16 -7.29 -17.69 3.58
CA THR A 16 -7.95 -17.36 2.31
C THR A 16 -8.35 -15.89 2.28
N VAL A 17 -8.07 -15.20 1.18
CA VAL A 17 -8.54 -13.83 0.95
C VAL A 17 -10.02 -13.87 0.50
N PRO A 18 -10.95 -13.17 1.17
CA PRO A 18 -12.34 -13.09 0.74
C PRO A 18 -12.48 -12.49 -0.67
N SER A 19 -13.42 -13.01 -1.48
CA SER A 19 -13.63 -12.59 -2.87
C SER A 19 -13.99 -11.11 -3.08
N SER A 20 -14.43 -10.43 -2.02
CA SER A 20 -14.67 -8.97 -2.03
C SER A 20 -13.37 -8.17 -2.12
N ILE A 21 -12.25 -8.73 -1.70
CA ILE A 21 -10.93 -8.12 -1.82
C ILE A 21 -10.33 -8.63 -3.13
N LYS A 22 -9.94 -7.71 -4.01
CA LYS A 22 -9.28 -8.00 -5.29
C LYS A 22 -7.82 -7.55 -5.19
N PRO A 23 -6.88 -8.45 -4.83
CA PRO A 23 -5.46 -8.11 -4.81
C PRO A 23 -5.01 -7.72 -6.22
N ARG A 24 -4.18 -6.68 -6.31
CA ARG A 24 -3.54 -6.28 -7.58
C ARG A 24 -2.26 -7.07 -7.82
N GLU A 25 -1.54 -7.38 -6.75
CA GLU A 25 -0.29 -8.12 -6.77
C GLU A 25 -0.50 -9.58 -6.31
N THR A 26 0.41 -10.45 -6.73
CA THR A 26 0.42 -11.87 -6.35
C THR A 26 1.44 -12.20 -5.26
N GLU A 27 2.40 -11.31 -4.99
CA GLU A 27 3.48 -11.51 -4.03
C GLU A 27 3.40 -10.52 -2.86
N PHE A 28 3.67 -11.01 -1.65
CA PHE A 28 3.54 -10.24 -0.42
C PHE A 28 4.68 -10.56 0.55
N ASP A 29 5.18 -9.52 1.23
CA ASP A 29 5.98 -9.68 2.44
C ASP A 29 5.06 -9.88 3.64
N VAL A 30 5.46 -10.78 4.54
CA VAL A 30 4.65 -11.17 5.70
C VAL A 30 5.43 -10.93 6.98
N PHE A 31 4.81 -10.24 7.94
CA PHE A 31 5.40 -10.03 9.25
C PHE A 31 4.36 -10.07 10.37
N TYR A 32 4.85 -10.29 11.58
CA TYR A 32 4.05 -10.32 12.80
C TYR A 32 4.05 -8.92 13.44
N GLY A 33 2.91 -8.25 13.39
CA GLY A 33 2.71 -6.92 13.95
C GLY A 33 2.29 -6.94 15.42
N ARG A 34 1.96 -5.75 15.94
CA ARG A 34 1.45 -5.60 17.31
C ARG A 34 0.09 -6.32 17.47
N ASN A 35 -0.20 -6.81 18.68
CA ASN A 35 -1.44 -7.51 19.03
C ASN A 35 -1.70 -8.81 18.25
N GLY A 36 -0.64 -9.45 17.76
CA GLY A 36 -0.75 -10.70 17.02
C GLY A 36 -1.35 -10.59 15.63
N ALA A 37 -1.40 -9.37 15.08
CA ALA A 37 -1.76 -9.16 13.69
C ALA A 37 -0.71 -9.78 12.77
N ILE A 38 -1.16 -10.52 11.76
CA ILE A 38 -0.32 -10.94 10.64
C ILE A 38 -0.57 -9.94 9.51
N VAL A 39 0.46 -9.21 9.12
CA VAL A 39 0.36 -8.16 8.11
C VAL A 39 0.99 -8.66 6.81
N TYR A 40 0.26 -8.50 5.72
CA TYR A 40 0.69 -8.82 4.36
C TYR A 40 0.81 -7.52 3.58
N THR A 41 2.02 -7.18 3.15
CA THR A 41 2.29 -5.99 2.34
C THR A 41 2.63 -6.43 0.92
N PRO A 42 1.94 -5.93 -0.13
CA PRO A 42 2.24 -6.33 -1.49
C PRO A 42 3.66 -5.94 -1.88
N LYS A 43 4.36 -6.83 -2.55
CA LYS A 43 5.65 -6.53 -3.20
C LYS A 43 5.39 -5.74 -4.47
N THR A 44 5.22 -4.43 -4.32
CA THR A 44 5.12 -3.52 -5.46
C THR A 44 6.49 -2.91 -5.73
N LYS A 45 6.84 -2.73 -7.02
CA LYS A 45 8.05 -2.01 -7.40
C LYS A 45 7.96 -0.58 -6.88
N ASN A 46 8.94 -0.17 -6.07
CA ASN A 46 8.98 1.19 -5.55
C ASN A 46 9.26 2.16 -6.73
N PRO A 47 8.32 3.06 -7.06
CA PRO A 47 8.47 3.97 -8.19
C PRO A 47 9.59 4.99 -7.98
N PHE A 48 9.94 5.31 -6.72
CA PHE A 48 11.01 6.26 -6.41
C PHE A 48 12.41 5.68 -6.57
N THR A 49 12.53 4.35 -6.66
CA THR A 49 13.78 3.67 -6.97
C THR A 49 13.84 3.19 -8.42
N ASP A 50 12.76 3.37 -9.19
CA ASP A 50 12.73 2.99 -10.60
C ASP A 50 13.26 4.15 -11.46
N GLU A 51 14.49 3.98 -11.98
CA GLU A 51 15.16 4.98 -12.82
C GLU A 51 14.30 5.49 -13.97
N ASN A 52 13.47 4.61 -14.56
CA ASN A 52 12.56 5.01 -15.65
C ASN A 52 11.45 5.92 -15.14
N PHE A 53 10.87 5.59 -13.98
CA PHE A 53 9.81 6.39 -13.37
C PHE A 53 10.35 7.75 -12.94
N VAL A 54 11.52 7.78 -12.30
CA VAL A 54 12.20 9.01 -11.89
C VAL A 54 12.46 9.89 -13.12
N ARG A 55 13.09 9.37 -14.18
CA ARG A 55 13.38 10.16 -15.38
C ARG A 55 12.14 10.78 -16.02
N THR A 56 11.00 10.08 -16.03
CA THR A 56 9.76 10.58 -16.66
C THR A 56 8.98 11.58 -15.81
N HIS A 57 9.24 11.63 -14.50
CA HIS A 57 8.50 12.46 -13.53
C HIS A 57 9.37 13.48 -12.78
N GLN A 58 10.69 13.49 -13.01
CA GLN A 58 11.61 14.47 -12.44
C GLN A 58 11.23 15.88 -12.94
N GLY A 59 10.92 16.79 -12.01
CA GLY A 59 10.55 18.17 -12.32
C GLY A 59 9.11 18.40 -12.79
N LYS A 60 8.23 17.38 -12.73
CA LYS A 60 6.79 17.52 -13.04
C LYS A 60 5.92 17.76 -11.80
N LEU A 61 6.44 18.50 -10.82
CA LEU A 61 5.56 19.12 -9.85
C LEU A 61 4.87 20.25 -10.61
N ASP A 62 3.61 20.02 -10.98
CA ASP A 62 2.78 21.05 -11.57
C ASP A 62 2.81 22.27 -10.64
N GLU A 63 3.07 23.45 -11.18
CA GLU A 63 3.14 24.73 -10.45
C GLU A 63 1.76 25.18 -9.97
N THR A 64 0.83 24.25 -9.75
CA THR A 64 -0.35 24.47 -8.92
C THR A 64 0.05 24.48 -7.45
N LEU A 65 1.00 25.37 -7.11
CA LEU A 65 0.98 26.03 -5.83
C LEU A 65 -0.39 26.69 -5.76
N VAL A 66 -1.34 26.05 -5.07
CA VAL A 66 -2.54 26.73 -4.62
C VAL A 66 -2.01 27.84 -3.71
N GLU A 67 -1.96 29.07 -4.23
CA GLU A 67 -1.83 30.27 -3.41
C GLU A 67 -2.98 30.22 -2.41
N THR A 68 -2.69 29.64 -1.26
CA THR A 68 -3.60 29.71 -0.14
C THR A 68 -3.45 31.14 0.34
N GLU A 69 -4.32 32.02 -0.13
CA GLU A 69 -4.48 33.35 0.44
C GLU A 69 -4.68 33.16 1.95
N LEU A 70 -3.64 33.46 2.73
CA LEU A 70 -3.77 33.63 4.16
C LEU A 70 -4.75 34.80 4.34
N ARG A 71 -6.02 34.48 4.60
CA ARG A 71 -7.03 35.50 4.93
C ARG A 71 -6.47 36.33 6.08
N LYS A 72 -6.30 37.62 5.82
CA LYS A 72 -5.67 38.61 6.70
C LYS A 72 -6.54 39.01 7.91
N ASP A 73 -7.50 38.16 8.29
CA ASP A 73 -8.55 38.48 9.27
C ASP A 73 -8.33 37.80 10.64
N GLU A 74 -7.14 37.22 10.90
CA GLU A 74 -6.77 36.69 12.22
C GLU A 74 -5.57 37.43 12.85
N PHE A 75 -5.67 38.75 12.98
CA PHE A 75 -4.92 39.53 13.98
C PHE A 75 -5.77 40.66 14.56
#